data_AF-A0A7J2H7L9-F1
#
_entry.id   AF-A0A7J2H7L9-F1
#
_cell.length_a   1.000
_cell.length_b   1.000
_cell.length_c   1.000
_cell.angle_alpha   90.00
_cell.angle_beta   90.00
_cell.angle_gamma   90.00
#
_symmetry.space_group_name_H-M   'P 1'
#
loop_
_entity.id
_entity.type
_entity.pdbx_description
1 polymer ?
#
loop_
_entity_poly.entity_id
_entity_poly.type
_entity_poly.pdbx_seq_one_letter_code
_entity_poly.pdbx_strand_id
1 'polypeptide(L)'
;DMMHSRGGSILSLLLGGAEEREIPADVRRRVDETVRSWIDEGRAELIPGVLFIDDVHMLDIEAFSFLSRAMESELAPIIILASNRGFARIRGTDVVAPHGVPLDLLDRLLIIETRPYTREEIREILKIRAREEGVELDEKALERLTDIGVERSLRYAVQLLTPAKVVATRRGASKVEVEDVEAVAKLFVSVRESAEYLKELEEKFLR
;
A
#
# COMPACT_ATOMS: atom_id res chain seq x y z
N ASP A 1 22.64 -8.52 -9.36
CA ASP A 1 23.25 -7.98 -8.11
C ASP A 1 23.32 -8.95 -6.95
N MET A 2 22.21 -9.35 -6.31
CA MET A 2 22.27 -10.22 -5.10
C MET A 2 22.99 -11.55 -5.30
N MET A 3 22.87 -12.17 -6.48
CA MET A 3 23.57 -13.42 -6.80
C MET A 3 25.09 -13.24 -6.93
N HIS A 4 25.54 -12.06 -7.36
CA HIS A 4 26.96 -11.72 -7.47
C HIS A 4 27.54 -11.11 -6.19
N SER A 5 26.69 -10.64 -5.27
CA SER A 5 27.10 -10.15 -3.95
C SER A 5 27.04 -11.22 -2.85
N ARG A 6 26.31 -12.33 -3.04
CA ARG A 6 26.19 -13.41 -2.05
C ARG A 6 27.30 -14.44 -2.13
N GLY A 7 28.24 -14.32 -1.18
CA GLY A 7 28.91 -15.46 -0.54
C GLY A 7 28.24 -15.82 0.80
N GLY A 8 26.90 -15.78 0.90
CA GLY A 8 26.15 -15.93 2.16
C GLY A 8 25.26 -17.18 2.20
N SER A 9 25.61 -18.12 3.07
CA SER A 9 24.92 -19.40 3.34
C SER A 9 23.57 -19.21 4.05
N ILE A 10 22.65 -20.18 3.89
CA ILE A 10 21.39 -20.38 4.65
C ILE A 10 21.54 -20.13 6.16
N LEU A 11 22.74 -20.32 6.70
CA LEU A 11 23.08 -20.10 8.10
C LEU A 11 22.93 -18.64 8.57
N SER A 12 23.11 -17.64 7.71
CA SER A 12 23.01 -16.22 8.09
C SER A 12 21.56 -15.77 8.36
N LEU A 13 20.59 -16.43 7.71
CA LEU A 13 19.16 -16.19 7.90
C LEU A 13 18.65 -16.73 9.25
N LEU A 14 19.30 -17.77 9.79
CA LEU A 14 18.88 -18.48 11.00
C LEU A 14 19.55 -17.95 12.29
N LEU A 15 20.73 -17.32 12.20
CA LEU A 15 21.52 -16.88 13.36
C LEU A 15 21.52 -15.35 13.58
N GLY A 16 20.54 -14.62 13.06
CA GLY A 16 20.42 -13.18 13.34
C GLY A 16 21.63 -12.35 12.87
N GLY A 17 22.38 -12.86 11.88
CA GLY A 17 23.47 -12.15 11.25
C GLY A 17 22.92 -11.11 10.29
N ALA A 18 22.46 -9.99 10.85
CA ALA A 18 22.16 -8.78 10.10
C ALA A 18 23.48 -8.20 9.57
N GLU A 19 23.86 -8.60 8.37
CA GLU A 19 24.56 -7.69 7.48
C GLU A 19 23.79 -7.66 6.18
N GLU A 20 22.76 -6.81 6.14
CA GLU A 20 22.34 -6.17 4.89
C GLU A 20 23.53 -5.35 4.38
N ARG A 21 24.48 -6.00 3.73
CA ARG A 21 25.57 -5.30 3.05
C ARG A 21 24.95 -4.61 1.85
N GLU A 22 24.96 -3.28 1.87
CA GLU A 22 24.74 -2.48 0.68
C GLU A 22 25.60 -3.04 -0.45
N ILE A 23 24.99 -3.29 -1.61
CA ILE A 23 25.72 -3.85 -2.75
C ILE A 23 26.69 -2.78 -3.25
N PRO A 24 28.01 -3.05 -3.23
CA PRO A 24 29.02 -2.08 -3.63
C PRO A 24 28.80 -1.57 -5.05
N ALA A 25 29.10 -0.29 -5.27
CA ALA A 25 28.90 0.37 -6.56
C ALA A 25 29.72 -0.24 -7.70
N ASP A 26 30.89 -0.86 -7.41
CA ASP A 26 31.68 -1.60 -8.39
C ASP A 26 31.02 -2.91 -8.82
N VAL A 27 30.32 -3.60 -7.90
CA VAL A 27 29.54 -4.82 -8.23
C VAL A 27 28.36 -4.45 -9.12
N ARG A 28 27.62 -3.38 -8.79
CA ARG A 28 26.49 -2.89 -9.60
C ARG A 28 26.94 -2.53 -11.02
N ARG A 29 28.00 -1.72 -11.16
CA ARG A 29 28.56 -1.35 -12.47
C ARG A 29 28.95 -2.56 -13.32
N ARG A 30 29.60 -3.56 -12.71
CA ARG A 30 30.00 -4.78 -13.42
C ARG A 30 28.79 -5.58 -13.92
N VAL A 31 27.73 -5.66 -13.11
CA VAL A 31 26.48 -6.30 -13.52
C VAL A 31 25.81 -5.50 -14.65
N ASP A 32 25.75 -4.18 -14.54
CA ASP A 32 25.17 -3.32 -15.58
C ASP A 32 25.89 -3.48 -16.93
N GLU A 33 27.23 -3.51 -16.92
CA GLU A 33 28.04 -3.76 -18.12
C GLU A 33 27.76 -5.14 -18.72
N THR A 34 27.67 -6.17 -17.87
CA THR A 34 27.38 -7.54 -18.31
C THR A 34 25.99 -7.66 -18.93
N VAL A 35 24.99 -7.06 -18.29
CA VAL A 35 23.60 -7.06 -18.77
C VAL A 35 23.51 -6.32 -20.12
N ARG A 36 24.18 -5.16 -20.25
CA ARG A 36 24.23 -4.44 -21.53
C ARG A 36 24.87 -5.27 -22.64
N SER A 37 26.01 -5.91 -22.40
CA SER A 37 26.65 -6.80 -23.39
C SER A 37 25.72 -7.93 -23.82
N TRP A 38 24.98 -8.54 -22.90
CA TRP A 38 24.04 -9.61 -23.26
C TRP A 38 22.85 -9.10 -24.10
N ILE A 39 22.41 -7.87 -23.86
CA ILE A 39 21.36 -7.22 -24.67
C ILE A 39 21.92 -6.94 -26.08
N ASP A 40 23.10 -6.33 -26.18
CA ASP A 40 23.74 -5.97 -27.46
C ASP A 40 24.07 -7.22 -28.30
N GLU A 41 24.46 -8.32 -27.66
CA GLU A 41 24.71 -9.63 -28.29
C GLU A 41 23.42 -10.39 -28.66
N GLY A 42 22.24 -9.88 -28.30
CA GLY A 42 20.95 -10.54 -28.52
C GLY A 42 20.74 -11.81 -27.68
N ARG A 43 21.49 -11.98 -26.59
CA ARG A 43 21.40 -13.11 -25.66
C ARG A 43 20.38 -12.89 -24.55
N ALA A 44 20.00 -11.64 -24.32
CA ALA A 44 18.99 -11.24 -23.34
C ALA A 44 18.12 -10.11 -23.92
N GLU A 45 16.89 -10.02 -23.40
CA GLU A 45 15.97 -8.92 -23.67
C GLU A 45 15.69 -8.20 -22.34
N LEU A 46 15.65 -6.87 -22.40
CA LEU A 46 15.27 -6.07 -21.24
C LEU A 46 13.75 -5.97 -21.16
N ILE A 47 13.17 -6.39 -20.04
CA ILE A 47 11.74 -6.25 -19.77
C ILE A 47 11.57 -5.18 -18.68
N PRO A 48 11.06 -3.98 -19.02
CA PRO A 48 10.79 -2.94 -18.03
C PRO A 48 9.73 -3.41 -17.03
N GLY A 49 10.04 -3.27 -15.74
CA GLY A 49 9.11 -3.55 -14.66
C GLY A 49 8.20 -2.36 -14.33
N VAL A 50 7.47 -2.50 -13.22
CA VAL A 50 6.68 -1.41 -12.62
C VAL A 50 7.18 -1.17 -11.19
N LEU A 51 7.50 0.08 -10.87
CA LEU A 51 7.79 0.53 -9.52
C LEU A 51 6.60 1.33 -8.99
N PHE A 52 5.87 0.77 -8.02
CA PHE A 52 4.76 1.46 -7.36
C PHE A 52 5.20 2.01 -6.01
N ILE A 53 5.04 3.32 -5.81
CA ILE A 53 5.31 4.02 -4.56
C ILE A 53 4.00 4.62 -4.05
N ASP A 54 3.48 4.07 -2.96
CA ASP A 54 2.33 4.62 -2.25
C ASP A 54 2.75 5.74 -1.29
N ASP A 55 1.82 6.61 -0.95
CA ASP A 55 2.03 7.76 -0.04
C ASP A 55 3.27 8.61 -0.38
N VAL A 56 3.43 8.96 -1.67
CA VAL A 56 4.63 9.65 -2.19
C VAL A 56 4.99 10.96 -1.47
N HIS A 57 4.01 11.62 -0.85
CA HIS A 57 4.20 12.81 -0.02
C HIS A 57 5.10 12.58 1.21
N MET A 58 5.43 11.33 1.52
CA MET A 58 6.36 10.94 2.57
C MET A 58 7.83 10.94 2.13
N LEU A 59 8.10 11.06 0.83
CA LEU A 59 9.46 11.22 0.30
C LEU A 59 9.98 12.64 0.55
N ASP A 60 11.30 12.74 0.68
CA ASP A 60 12.01 14.02 0.77
C ASP A 60 12.59 14.45 -0.58
N ILE A 61 13.12 15.67 -0.61
CA ILE A 61 13.69 16.28 -1.80
C ILE A 61 14.87 15.47 -2.38
N GLU A 62 15.62 14.76 -1.55
CA GLU A 62 16.75 13.94 -1.99
C GLU A 62 16.26 12.67 -2.71
N ALA A 63 15.24 12.02 -2.17
CA ALA A 63 14.57 10.89 -2.80
C ALA A 63 13.93 11.29 -4.14
N PHE A 64 13.25 12.45 -4.21
CA PHE A 64 12.71 12.96 -5.48
C PHE A 64 13.81 13.28 -6.50
N SER A 65 14.94 13.82 -6.05
CA SER A 65 16.10 14.06 -6.91
C SER A 65 16.68 12.74 -7.46
N PHE A 66 16.71 11.69 -6.64
CA PHE A 66 17.09 10.35 -7.08
C PHE A 66 16.11 9.79 -8.12
N LEU A 67 14.80 9.88 -7.86
CA LEU A 67 13.76 9.43 -8.79
C LEU A 67 13.83 10.17 -10.13
N SER A 68 14.03 11.49 -10.10
CA SER A 68 14.17 12.32 -11.31
C SER A 68 15.32 11.85 -12.20
N ARG A 69 16.49 11.54 -11.59
CA ARG A 69 17.64 10.95 -12.32
C ARG A 69 17.38 9.53 -12.78
N ALA A 70 16.71 8.71 -11.96
CA ALA A 70 16.39 7.33 -12.30
C ALA A 70 15.44 7.26 -13.51
N MET A 71 14.50 8.20 -13.63
CA MET A 71 13.58 8.32 -14.77
C MET A 71 14.27 8.71 -16.09
N GLU A 72 15.49 9.24 -16.05
CA GLU A 72 16.29 9.56 -17.25
C GLU A 72 17.06 8.35 -17.78
N SER A 73 17.14 7.25 -17.01
CA SER A 73 17.81 6.03 -17.42
C SER A 73 16.97 5.27 -18.45
N GLU A 74 17.60 4.77 -19.52
CA GLU A 74 16.94 3.90 -20.52
C GLU A 74 16.39 2.61 -19.91
N LEU A 75 16.98 2.16 -18.79
CA LEU A 75 16.57 0.95 -18.08
C LEU A 75 15.50 1.23 -17.01
N ALA A 76 14.94 2.44 -16.95
CA ALA A 76 13.97 2.82 -15.94
C ALA A 76 12.68 2.01 -16.07
N PRO A 77 12.16 1.43 -14.97
CA PRO A 77 10.83 0.85 -14.98
C PRO A 77 9.76 1.95 -15.10
N ILE A 78 8.52 1.54 -15.39
CA ILE A 78 7.38 2.45 -15.28
C ILE A 78 7.20 2.80 -13.79
N ILE A 79 7.28 4.08 -13.46
CA ILE A 79 7.09 4.57 -12.09
C ILE A 79 5.65 5.04 -11.91
N ILE A 80 4.95 4.44 -10.93
CA ILE A 80 3.60 4.83 -10.53
C ILE A 80 3.67 5.39 -9.12
N LEU A 81 3.30 6.65 -8.97
CA LEU A 81 3.26 7.37 -7.69
C LEU A 81 1.81 7.55 -7.27
N ALA A 82 1.49 7.20 -6.02
CA ALA A 82 0.17 7.44 -5.44
C ALA A 82 0.26 8.44 -4.27
N SER A 83 -0.73 9.31 -4.19
CA SER A 83 -0.88 10.26 -3.08
C SER A 83 -2.35 10.39 -2.71
N ASN A 84 -2.62 10.41 -1.40
CA ASN A 84 -3.92 10.71 -0.82
C ASN A 84 -4.01 12.16 -0.31
N ARG A 85 -2.99 12.99 -0.56
CA ARG A 85 -2.97 14.40 -0.15
C ARG A 85 -3.08 15.33 -1.36
N GLY A 86 -3.97 16.32 -1.25
CA GLY A 86 -4.10 17.38 -2.25
C GLY A 86 -2.89 18.31 -2.28
N PHE A 87 -2.58 18.94 -1.14
CA PHE A 87 -1.36 19.73 -0.94
C PHE A 87 -0.59 19.20 0.27
N ALA A 88 0.73 19.14 0.17
CA ALA A 88 1.60 18.77 1.29
C ALA A 88 2.94 19.50 1.18
N ARG A 89 3.64 19.64 2.32
CA ARG A 89 5.00 20.16 2.35
C ARG A 89 5.95 19.12 1.76
N ILE A 90 6.83 19.53 0.86
CA ILE A 90 7.92 18.69 0.36
C ILE A 90 8.92 18.52 1.52
N ARG A 91 9.10 17.29 1.99
CA ARG A 91 9.95 17.02 3.16
C ARG A 91 11.40 17.42 2.86
N GLY A 92 12.05 18.04 3.85
CA GLY A 92 13.37 18.65 3.67
C GLY A 92 13.33 20.09 3.15
N THR A 93 12.15 20.67 2.91
CA THR A 93 11.98 22.08 2.49
C THR A 93 10.81 22.74 3.23
N ASP A 94 10.68 24.06 3.09
CA ASP A 94 9.50 24.81 3.56
C ASP A 94 8.42 25.01 2.48
N VAL A 95 8.58 24.37 1.31
CA VAL A 95 7.69 24.55 0.17
C VAL A 95 6.50 23.60 0.26
N VAL A 96 5.30 24.15 0.07
CA VAL A 96 4.05 23.38 -0.07
C VAL A 96 3.72 23.25 -1.55
N ALA A 97 3.49 22.03 -2.01
CA ALA A 97 3.21 21.70 -3.41
C ALA A 97 2.05 20.70 -3.52
N PRO A 98 1.40 20.60 -4.69
CA PRO A 98 0.43 19.55 -4.97
C PRO A 98 1.03 18.18 -4.68
N HIS A 99 0.30 17.33 -3.98
CA HIS A 99 0.70 15.96 -3.62
C HIS A 99 2.01 15.83 -2.81
N GLY A 100 2.63 16.94 -2.38
CA GLY A 100 3.94 16.94 -1.73
C GLY A 100 5.11 16.62 -2.67
N VAL A 101 4.92 16.80 -3.98
CA VAL A 101 5.91 16.48 -5.02
C VAL A 101 6.50 17.79 -5.58
N PRO A 102 7.81 17.86 -5.87
CA PRO A 102 8.42 19.01 -6.55
C PRO A 102 7.72 19.35 -7.88
N LEU A 103 7.51 20.64 -8.14
CA LEU A 103 6.77 21.11 -9.33
C LEU A 103 7.43 20.68 -10.64
N ASP A 104 8.77 20.66 -10.69
CA ASP A 104 9.55 20.22 -11.85
C ASP A 104 9.33 18.73 -12.18
N LEU A 105 9.13 17.90 -11.14
CA LEU A 105 8.79 16.50 -11.34
C LEU A 105 7.31 16.37 -11.74
N LEU A 106 6.40 17.09 -11.08
CA LEU A 106 4.97 17.06 -11.40
C LEU A 106 4.67 17.41 -12.85
N ASP A 107 5.37 18.39 -13.43
CA ASP A 107 5.21 18.80 -14.83
C ASP A 107 5.57 17.67 -15.83
N ARG A 108 6.31 16.65 -15.38
CA ARG A 108 6.71 15.48 -16.17
C ARG A 108 5.81 14.26 -15.95
N LEU A 109 4.84 14.32 -15.05
CA LEU A 109 3.98 13.19 -14.68
C LEU A 109 2.61 13.26 -15.37
N LEU A 110 2.06 12.09 -15.68
CA LEU A 110 0.64 11.95 -16.04
C LEU A 110 -0.17 11.76 -14.76
N ILE A 111 -1.06 12.71 -14.47
CA ILE A 111 -1.92 12.66 -13.28
C ILE A 111 -3.23 11.96 -13.63
N ILE A 112 -3.56 10.90 -12.87
CA ILE A 112 -4.81 10.15 -12.99
C ILE A 112 -5.58 10.30 -11.68
N GLU A 113 -6.78 10.87 -11.74
CA GLU A 113 -7.64 11.03 -10.58
C GLU A 113 -8.51 9.80 -10.35
N THR A 114 -8.50 9.27 -9.13
CA THR A 114 -9.45 8.24 -8.69
C THR A 114 -10.68 8.89 -8.07
N ARG A 115 -11.85 8.29 -8.28
CA ARG A 115 -13.10 8.74 -7.66
C ARG A 115 -13.49 7.82 -6.51
N PRO A 116 -14.18 8.33 -5.48
CA PRO A 116 -14.80 7.47 -4.47
C PRO A 116 -15.74 6.46 -5.12
N TYR A 117 -15.76 5.24 -4.59
CA TYR A 117 -16.67 4.20 -5.06
C TYR A 117 -18.13 4.53 -4.72
N THR A 118 -19.05 4.14 -5.60
CA THR A 118 -20.48 4.15 -5.30
C THR A 118 -20.83 3.03 -4.32
N ARG A 119 -22.04 3.08 -3.75
CA ARG A 119 -22.54 2.02 -2.86
C ARG A 119 -22.55 0.67 -3.57
N GLU A 120 -22.97 0.65 -4.83
CA GLU A 120 -23.07 -0.56 -5.65
C GLU A 120 -21.69 -1.16 -5.93
N GLU A 121 -20.69 -0.31 -6.20
CA GLU A 121 -19.30 -0.72 -6.38
C GLU A 121 -18.71 -1.28 -5.07
N ILE A 122 -18.98 -0.63 -3.92
CA ILE A 122 -18.55 -1.12 -2.59
C ILE A 122 -19.13 -2.51 -2.34
N ARG A 123 -20.43 -2.70 -2.59
CA ARG A 123 -21.10 -4.00 -2.41
C ARG A 123 -20.44 -5.09 -3.26
N GLU A 124 -20.16 -4.81 -4.54
CA GLU A 124 -19.56 -5.80 -5.42
C GLU A 124 -18.12 -6.13 -5.00
N ILE A 125 -17.33 -5.12 -4.60
CA ILE A 125 -15.99 -5.35 -4.06
C ILE A 125 -16.04 -6.22 -2.80
N LEU A 126 -16.96 -5.93 -1.86
CA LEU A 126 -17.12 -6.72 -0.64
C LEU A 126 -17.52 -8.17 -0.95
N LYS A 127 -18.39 -8.38 -1.94
CA LYS A 127 -18.77 -9.71 -2.40
C LYS A 127 -17.60 -10.49 -2.99
N ILE A 128 -16.76 -9.84 -3.82
CA ILE A 128 -15.55 -10.45 -4.37
C ILE A 128 -14.57 -10.80 -3.25
N ARG A 129 -14.33 -9.87 -2.31
CA ARG A 129 -13.41 -10.09 -1.17
C ARG A 129 -13.89 -11.20 -0.24
N ALA A 130 -15.17 -11.24 0.08
CA ALA A 130 -15.75 -12.30 0.89
C ALA A 130 -15.54 -13.68 0.24
N ARG A 131 -15.72 -13.78 -1.09
CA ARG A 131 -15.45 -15.01 -1.83
C ARG A 131 -13.97 -15.39 -1.80
N GLU A 132 -13.05 -14.43 -2.00
CA GLU A 132 -11.60 -14.66 -1.94
C GLU A 132 -11.15 -15.14 -0.54
N GLU A 133 -11.72 -14.60 0.52
CA GLU A 133 -11.44 -14.98 1.92
C GLU A 133 -12.23 -16.23 2.38
N GLY A 134 -13.08 -16.79 1.52
CA GLY A 134 -13.94 -17.93 1.84
C GLY A 134 -14.93 -17.64 2.97
N VAL A 135 -15.47 -16.42 3.00
CA VAL A 135 -16.48 -15.95 3.96
C VAL A 135 -17.85 -16.03 3.29
N GLU A 136 -18.67 -16.96 3.74
CA GLU A 136 -20.06 -17.08 3.30
C GLU A 136 -20.92 -16.03 4.03
N LEU A 137 -21.43 -15.05 3.29
CA LEU A 137 -22.29 -13.98 3.82
C LEU A 137 -23.76 -14.24 3.52
N ASP A 138 -24.64 -13.92 4.47
CA ASP A 138 -26.06 -13.68 4.15
C ASP A 138 -26.21 -12.34 3.38
N GLU A 139 -27.28 -12.19 2.61
CA GLU A 139 -27.52 -10.99 1.79
C GLU A 139 -27.69 -9.70 2.62
N LYS A 140 -28.40 -9.77 3.75
CA LYS A 140 -28.54 -8.67 4.71
C LYS A 140 -27.22 -8.33 5.39
N ALA A 141 -26.37 -9.31 5.66
CA ALA A 141 -25.03 -9.10 6.21
C ALA A 141 -24.14 -8.35 5.21
N LEU A 142 -24.24 -8.69 3.92
CA LEU A 142 -23.57 -7.97 2.84
C LEU A 142 -24.08 -6.52 2.73
N GLU A 143 -25.40 -6.30 2.79
CA GLU A 143 -25.97 -4.95 2.82
C GLU A 143 -25.46 -4.14 4.02
N ARG A 144 -25.41 -4.76 5.22
CA ARG A 144 -24.91 -4.08 6.41
C ARG A 144 -23.42 -3.73 6.31
N LEU A 145 -22.59 -4.63 5.78
CA LEU A 145 -21.18 -4.35 5.50
C LEU A 145 -21.01 -3.24 4.45
N THR A 146 -21.92 -3.19 3.47
CA THR A 146 -21.95 -2.13 2.46
C THR A 146 -22.27 -0.78 3.11
N ASP A 147 -23.27 -0.71 4.00
CA ASP A 147 -23.56 0.49 4.80
C ASP A 147 -22.32 0.96 5.56
N ILE A 148 -21.65 0.03 6.27
CA ILE A 148 -20.42 0.32 7.01
C ILE A 148 -19.31 0.83 6.08
N GLY A 149 -19.19 0.27 4.88
CA GLY A 149 -18.23 0.69 3.86
C GLY A 149 -18.45 2.12 3.38
N VAL A 150 -19.72 2.52 3.23
CA VAL A 150 -20.13 3.88 2.85
C VAL A 150 -19.96 4.86 4.01
N GLU A 151 -20.39 4.49 5.22
CA GLU A 151 -20.34 5.33 6.41
C GLU A 151 -18.90 5.59 6.90
N ARG A 152 -18.02 4.59 6.76
CA ARG A 152 -16.67 4.60 7.34
C ARG A 152 -15.59 4.52 6.26
N SER A 153 -15.32 3.31 5.76
CA SER A 153 -14.43 3.09 4.62
C SER A 153 -14.54 1.64 4.13
N LEU A 154 -14.28 1.44 2.83
CA LEU A 154 -14.18 0.11 2.23
C LEU A 154 -13.11 -0.75 2.92
N ARG A 155 -11.95 -0.17 3.25
CA ARG A 155 -10.85 -0.88 3.94
C ARG A 155 -11.33 -1.47 5.27
N TYR A 156 -12.03 -0.67 6.07
CA TYR A 156 -12.57 -1.13 7.35
C TYR A 156 -13.63 -2.21 7.17
N ALA A 157 -14.57 -2.05 6.21
CA ALA A 157 -15.58 -3.07 5.94
C ALA A 157 -14.96 -4.42 5.50
N VAL A 158 -13.92 -4.41 4.67
CA VAL A 158 -13.17 -5.62 4.30
C VAL A 158 -12.48 -6.25 5.51
N GLN A 159 -11.86 -5.45 6.38
CA GLN A 159 -11.21 -5.96 7.60
C GLN A 159 -12.18 -6.63 8.57
N LEU A 160 -13.49 -6.31 8.53
CA LEU A 160 -14.50 -6.95 9.37
C LEU A 160 -14.91 -8.34 8.87
N LEU A 161 -14.64 -8.72 7.61
CA LEU A 161 -15.06 -10.00 7.03
C LEU A 161 -14.53 -11.20 7.83
N THR A 162 -13.21 -11.24 8.05
CA THR A 162 -12.54 -12.33 8.77
C THR A 162 -13.00 -12.41 10.24
N PRO A 163 -13.00 -11.32 11.04
CA PRO A 163 -13.57 -11.34 12.38
C PRO A 163 -15.04 -11.80 12.42
N ALA A 164 -15.88 -11.34 11.48
CA ALA A 164 -17.30 -11.72 11.45
C ALA A 164 -17.47 -13.23 11.22
N LYS A 165 -16.64 -13.82 10.34
CA LYS A 165 -16.57 -15.28 10.14
C LYS A 165 -16.20 -16.03 11.41
N VAL A 166 -15.24 -15.53 12.19
CA VAL A 166 -14.84 -16.15 13.46
C VAL A 166 -16.00 -16.12 14.47
N VAL A 167 -16.71 -15.00 14.57
CA VAL A 167 -17.88 -14.87 15.45
C VAL A 167 -19.02 -15.81 15.02
N ALA A 168 -19.36 -15.84 13.73
CA ALA A 168 -20.36 -16.74 13.17
C ALA A 168 -20.02 -18.21 13.44
N THR A 169 -18.76 -18.60 13.21
CA THR A 169 -18.28 -19.97 13.47
C THR A 169 -18.41 -20.33 14.95
N ARG A 170 -18.07 -19.40 15.86
CA ARG A 170 -18.20 -19.62 17.31
C ARG A 170 -19.66 -19.77 17.76
N ARG A 171 -20.59 -19.10 17.07
CA ARG A 171 -22.04 -19.25 17.25
C ARG A 171 -22.58 -20.57 16.67
N GLY A 172 -21.77 -21.28 15.88
CA GLY A 172 -22.16 -22.51 15.19
C GLY A 172 -22.85 -22.27 13.84
N ALA A 173 -22.82 -21.04 13.33
CA ALA A 173 -23.36 -20.70 12.02
C ALA A 173 -22.32 -20.92 10.91
N SER A 174 -22.78 -21.46 9.78
CA SER A 174 -21.94 -21.64 8.57
C SER A 174 -21.88 -20.40 7.69
N LYS A 175 -22.76 -19.41 7.95
CA LYS A 175 -22.83 -18.13 7.24
C LYS A 175 -22.77 -16.99 8.24
N VAL A 176 -22.13 -15.91 7.83
CA VAL A 176 -22.08 -14.65 8.57
C VAL A 176 -23.41 -13.93 8.39
N GLU A 177 -24.04 -13.62 9.50
CA GLU A 177 -25.31 -12.89 9.57
C GLU A 177 -25.10 -11.47 10.10
N VAL A 178 -26.15 -10.63 10.01
CA VAL A 178 -26.09 -9.22 10.45
C VAL A 178 -25.60 -9.09 11.90
N GLU A 179 -26.02 -9.98 12.79
CA GLU A 179 -25.61 -9.94 14.20
C GLU A 179 -24.11 -10.15 14.40
N ASP A 180 -23.47 -10.97 13.56
CA ASP A 180 -22.03 -11.21 13.60
C ASP A 180 -21.26 -9.96 13.15
N VAL A 181 -21.75 -9.29 12.09
CA VAL A 181 -21.20 -8.02 11.58
C VAL A 181 -21.32 -6.91 12.62
N GLU A 182 -22.49 -6.76 13.26
CA GLU A 182 -22.68 -5.76 14.31
C GLU A 182 -21.84 -6.03 15.55
N ALA A 183 -21.68 -7.30 15.92
CA ALA A 183 -20.83 -7.69 17.04
C ALA A 183 -19.37 -7.26 16.80
N VAL A 184 -18.82 -7.53 15.61
CA VAL A 184 -17.44 -7.14 15.30
C VAL A 184 -17.29 -5.64 15.12
N ALA A 185 -18.28 -4.96 14.56
CA ALA A 185 -18.26 -3.49 14.41
C ALA A 185 -18.27 -2.77 15.77
N LYS A 186 -18.84 -3.38 16.81
CA LYS A 186 -18.78 -2.88 18.20
C LYS A 186 -17.43 -3.14 18.86
N LEU A 187 -16.76 -4.24 18.51
CA LEU A 187 -15.48 -4.63 19.11
C LEU A 187 -14.28 -3.93 18.47
N PHE A 188 -14.31 -3.73 17.16
CA PHE A 188 -13.21 -3.14 16.40
C PHE A 188 -13.60 -1.75 15.92
N VAL A 189 -13.07 -0.73 16.56
CA VAL A 189 -13.37 0.67 16.25
C VAL A 189 -12.68 1.09 14.94
N SER A 190 -13.34 1.89 14.11
CA SER A 190 -12.71 2.44 12.89
C SER A 190 -11.67 3.51 13.22
N VAL A 191 -10.75 3.81 12.30
CA VAL A 191 -9.73 4.86 12.50
C VAL A 191 -10.36 6.21 12.82
N ARG A 192 -11.49 6.53 12.16
CA ARG A 192 -12.23 7.79 12.39
C ARG A 192 -12.79 7.87 13.80
N GLU A 193 -13.53 6.84 14.23
CA GLU A 193 -14.08 6.77 15.58
C GLU A 193 -12.98 6.75 16.65
N SER A 194 -11.86 6.05 16.39
CA SER A 194 -10.72 6.03 17.29
C SER A 194 -10.11 7.42 17.47
N ALA A 195 -10.01 8.21 16.39
CA ALA A 195 -9.51 9.58 16.46
C ALA A 195 -10.49 10.52 17.19
N GLU A 196 -11.80 10.36 16.97
CA GLU A 196 -12.84 11.11 17.67
C GLU A 196 -12.84 10.78 19.17
N TYR A 197 -12.76 9.50 19.53
CA TYR A 197 -12.66 9.05 20.92
C TYR A 197 -11.45 9.63 21.65
N LEU A 198 -10.28 9.65 21.00
CA LEU A 198 -9.07 10.23 21.57
C LEU A 198 -9.20 11.74 21.80
N LYS A 199 -9.82 12.48 20.88
CA LYS A 199 -10.10 13.91 21.06
C LYS A 199 -11.01 14.18 22.25
N GLU A 200 -12.08 13.41 22.41
CA GLU A 200 -12.98 13.56 23.55
C GLU A 200 -12.29 13.25 24.88
N LEU A 201 -11.39 12.26 24.91
CA LEU A 201 -10.60 11.96 26.10
C LEU A 201 -9.61 13.08 26.40
N GLU A 202 -8.93 13.62 25.38
CA GLU A 202 -8.02 14.75 25.52
C GLU A 202 -8.73 15.95 26.15
N GLU A 203 -9.95 16.30 25.70
CA GLU A 203 -10.76 17.37 26.29
C GLU A 203 -11.19 17.11 27.74
N LYS A 204 -11.37 15.84 28.12
CA LYS A 204 -11.78 15.45 29.49
C LYS A 204 -10.61 15.36 30.46
N PHE A 205 -9.40 15.04 29.99
CA PHE A 205 -8.21 14.85 30.83
C PHE A 205 -7.26 16.05 30.85
N LEU A 206 -7.32 16.96 29.87
CA LEU A 206 -6.52 18.19 29.84
C LEU A 206 -7.29 19.44 30.34
N ARG A 207 -8.30 19.24 31.19
CA ARG A 207 -8.93 20.31 31.98
C ARG A 207 -8.59 20.19 33.46
#